data_AF-A0A2E4WKB7-F1
#
_entry.id   AF-A0A2E4WKB7-F1
#
_cell.length_a   1.000
_cell.length_b   1.000
_cell.length_c   1.000
_cell.angle_alpha   90.00
_cell.angle_beta   90.00
_cell.angle_gamma   90.00
#
_symmetry.space_group_name_H-M   'P 1'
#
loop_
_entity.id
_entity.type
_entity.pdbx_description
1 polymer ?
#
loop_
_entity_poly.entity_id
_entity_poly.type
_entity_poly.pdbx_seq_one_letter_code
_entity_poly.pdbx_strand_id
1 'polypeptide(L)' 'MAEFTIFDDPLQFNPEYSWPEEGTEKDCPKCKIALTLNEKRLDYKGKPWWCSSCRWQFTDDEV' A
#
# COMPACT_ATOMS: atom_id res chain seq x y z
N MET A 1 -4.20 -25.20 26.77
CA MET A 1 -4.77 -24.85 25.45
C MET A 1 -4.45 -23.38 25.26
N ALA A 2 -3.65 -23.01 24.26
CA ALA A 2 -3.31 -21.61 24.04
C ALA A 2 -4.57 -20.88 23.54
N GLU A 3 -5.09 -19.96 24.36
CA GLU A 3 -6.16 -19.06 23.97
C GLU A 3 -5.66 -18.20 22.81
N PHE A 4 -6.22 -18.42 21.62
CA PHE A 4 -6.03 -17.53 20.49
C PHE A 4 -6.87 -16.28 20.80
N THR A 5 -6.21 -15.23 21.31
CA THR A 5 -6.83 -13.91 21.40
C THR A 5 -7.17 -13.47 19.98
N ILE A 6 -8.47 -13.44 19.70
CA ILE A 6 -9.04 -12.77 18.54
C ILE A 6 -8.41 -11.39 18.52
N PHE A 7 -7.76 -11.03 17.41
CA PHE A 7 -7.06 -9.75 17.25
C PHE A 7 -7.89 -8.59 17.84
N ASP A 8 -7.27 -7.79 18.73
CA ASP A 8 -7.94 -6.74 19.51
C ASP A 8 -8.59 -5.68 18.61
N ASP A 9 -8.01 -5.47 17.42
CA ASP A 9 -8.56 -4.67 16.35
C ASP A 9 -9.23 -5.55 15.28
N PRO A 10 -10.42 -5.17 14.78
CA PRO A 10 -10.97 -5.82 13.60
C PRO A 10 -9.95 -5.71 12.48
N LEU A 11 -9.64 -6.84 11.81
CA LEU A 11 -8.80 -6.87 10.61
C LEU A 11 -9.36 -5.85 9.61
N GLN A 12 -8.80 -4.65 9.59
CA GLN A 12 -9.15 -3.61 8.63
C GLN A 12 -8.59 -4.04 7.28
N PHE A 13 -9.43 -4.76 6.53
CA PHE A 13 -9.13 -5.17 5.16
C PHE A 13 -8.94 -3.98 4.21
N ASN A 14 -9.31 -2.78 4.65
CA ASN A 14 -9.19 -1.52 3.94
C ASN A 14 -8.56 -0.49 4.88
N PRO A 15 -7.23 -0.50 5.06
CA PRO A 15 -6.57 0.58 5.77
C PRO A 15 -6.91 1.90 5.07
N GLU A 16 -7.17 2.95 5.84
CA GLU A 16 -7.48 4.29 5.34
C GLU A 16 -6.21 4.97 4.81
N TYR A 17 -5.60 4.44 3.75
CA TYR A 17 -4.49 5.12 3.08
C TYR A 17 -5.00 6.14 2.06
N SER A 18 -4.35 7.31 2.06
CA SER A 18 -4.52 8.32 1.02
C SER A 18 -4.10 7.73 -0.32
N TRP A 19 -5.03 7.75 -1.28
CA TRP A 19 -4.72 7.40 -2.66
C TRP A 19 -4.28 8.67 -3.40
N PRO A 20 -3.09 8.69 -4.02
CA PRO A 20 -2.61 9.84 -4.80
C PRO A 20 -3.54 10.17 -5.96
N GLU A 21 -3.43 11.39 -6.49
CA GLU A 21 -4.11 11.76 -7.72
C GLU A 21 -3.54 10.97 -8.91
N GLU A 22 -4.40 10.64 -9.88
CA GLU A 22 -3.98 9.99 -11.11
C GLU A 22 -2.96 10.87 -11.84
N GLY A 23 -1.81 10.29 -12.20
CA GLY A 23 -0.68 11.02 -12.79
C GLY A 23 0.36 11.54 -11.79
N THR A 24 0.18 11.27 -10.49
CA THR A 24 1.24 11.50 -9.51
C THR A 24 2.43 10.58 -9.81
N GLU A 25 3.63 11.14 -9.84
CA GLU A 25 4.89 10.41 -9.97
C GLU A 25 5.67 10.51 -8.67
N LYS A 26 6.14 9.36 -8.17
CA LYS A 26 6.97 9.28 -6.97
C LYS A 26 8.09 8.27 -7.19
N ASP A 27 9.21 8.47 -6.49
CA ASP A 27 10.35 7.55 -6.53
C ASP A 27 10.35 6.60 -5.34
N CYS A 28 10.75 5.35 -5.55
CA CYS A 28 10.86 4.37 -4.49
C CYS A 28 11.93 4.79 -3.47
N PRO A 29 11.63 4.86 -2.16
CA PRO A 29 12.59 5.29 -1.15
C PRO A 29 13.82 4.37 -1.03
N LYS A 30 13.70 3.11 -1.48
CA LYS A 30 14.77 2.11 -1.39
C LYS A 30 15.71 2.09 -2.58
N CYS A 31 15.16 2.22 -3.79
CA CYS A 31 15.94 2.04 -5.03
C CYS A 31 15.90 3.25 -5.96
N LYS A 32 15.19 4.31 -5.59
CA LYS A 32 15.08 5.59 -6.33
C LYS A 32 14.67 5.42 -7.79
N ILE A 33 13.81 4.44 -8.06
CA ILE A 33 13.15 4.30 -9.36
C ILE A 33 11.70 4.78 -9.28
N ALA A 34 11.17 5.25 -10.39
CA ALA A 34 9.77 5.66 -10.48
C ALA A 34 8.84 4.50 -10.07
N LEU A 35 7.93 4.79 -9.14
CA LEU A 35 6.88 3.90 -8.70
C LEU A 35 5.73 3.94 -9.70
N THR A 36 5.09 2.80 -9.88
CA THR A 36 3.85 2.71 -10.64
C THR A 36 2.68 2.97 -9.70
N LEU A 37 1.88 3.98 -10.01
CA LEU A 37 0.62 4.23 -9.32
C LEU A 37 -0.42 3.20 -9.77
N ASN A 38 -0.95 2.43 -8.83
CA ASN A 38 -2.07 1.53 -9.07
C ASN A 38 -3.37 2.34 -9.22
N GLU A 39 -4.30 1.79 -9.99
CA GLU A 39 -5.64 2.35 -10.14
C GLU A 39 -6.42 2.25 -8.82
N LYS A 40 -7.08 3.34 -8.42
CA LYS A 40 -7.91 3.39 -7.21
C LYS A 40 -9.21 2.60 -7.43
N ARG A 41 -9.15 1.29 -7.19
CA ARG A 41 -10.31 0.41 -7.28
C ARG A 41 -10.82 0.00 -5.90
N LEU A 42 -12.14 -0.06 -5.74
CA LEU A 42 -12.77 -0.49 -4.47
C LEU A 42 -12.48 -1.95 -4.12
N ASP A 43 -12.28 -2.78 -5.15
CA ASP A 43 -11.91 -4.18 -5.04
C ASP A 43 -10.40 -4.40 -4.80
N TYR A 44 -9.57 -3.39 -5.05
CA TYR A 44 -8.14 -3.49 -4.86
C TYR A 44 -7.79 -3.29 -3.38
N LYS A 45 -7.18 -4.33 -2.78
CA LYS A 45 -6.78 -4.34 -1.37
C LYS A 45 -5.28 -4.05 -1.14
N GLY A 46 -4.56 -3.70 -2.20
CA GLY A 46 -3.14 -3.34 -2.14
C GLY A 46 -2.92 -1.86 -1.82
N LYS A 47 -1.66 -1.45 -1.75
CA LYS A 47 -1.26 -0.05 -1.56
C LYS A 47 -1.17 0.68 -2.91
N PRO A 48 -1.28 2.02 -2.93
CA PRO A 48 -1.27 2.80 -4.17
C PRO A 48 0.01 2.64 -4.98
N TRP A 49 1.18 2.58 -4.34
CA TRP A 49 2.46 2.59 -5.07
C TRP A 49 3.03 1.19 -5.22
N TRP A 50 3.40 0.83 -6.45
CA TRP A 50 4.07 -0.42 -6.78
C TRP A 50 5.49 -0.16 -7.29
N CYS A 51 6.47 -0.86 -6.72
CA CYS A 51 7.85 -0.86 -7.20
C CYS A 51 8.16 -2.18 -7.91
N SER A 52 8.44 -2.13 -9.21
CA SER A 52 8.82 -3.31 -10.01
C SER A 52 10.17 -3.91 -9.57
N SER A 53 11.15 -3.07 -9.25
CA SER A 53 12.48 -3.52 -8.79
C SER A 53 12.44 -4.15 -7.41
N CYS A 54 11.73 -3.53 -6.45
CA CYS A 54 11.59 -4.10 -5.10
C CYS A 54 10.56 -5.22 -5.04
N ARG A 55 9.66 -5.32 -6.02
CA ARG A 55 8.45 -6.17 -5.98
C ARG A 55 7.66 -5.93 -4.69
N TRP A 56 7.52 -4.65 -4.34
CA TRP A 56 6.97 -4.20 -3.06
C TRP A 56 5.95 -3.08 -3.27
N GLN A 57 5.01 -2.99 -2.35
CA GLN A 57 3.93 -2.01 -2.33
C GLN A 57 4.16 -0.98 -1.23
N PHE A 58 3.92 0.29 -1.53
CA PHE A 58 4.10 1.40 -0.59
C PHE A 58 2.84 2.28 -0.53
N THR A 59 2.55 2.82 0.64
CA THR A 59 1.54 3.89 0.80
C THR A 59 2.14 5.24 0.50
N ASP A 60 1.30 6.26 0.27
CA ASP A 60 1.80 7.62 0.00
C ASP A 60 2.68 8.18 1.13
N ASP A 61 2.37 7.81 2.38
CA ASP A 61 3.17 8.18 3.57
C ASP A 61 4.55 7.48 3.62
N GLU A 62 4.70 6.33 2.95
CA GLU A 62 5.96 5.58 2.93
C GLU A 62 6.93 6.08 1.84
N VAL A 63 6.49 6.98 0.96
CA VAL A 63 7.17 7.37 -0.29
C VAL A 63 7.56 8.85 -0.34
#